data_AF-A0A1Q8ZCD7-F1
#
_entry.id   AF-A0A1Q8ZCD7-F1
#
_cell.length_a   1.000
_cell.length_b   1.000
_cell.length_c   1.000
_cell.angle_alpha   90.00
_cell.angle_beta   90.00
_cell.angle_gamma   90.00
#
_symmetry.space_group_name_H-M   'P 1'
#
loop_
_entity.id
_entity.type
_entity.pdbx_description
1 polymer ?
#
loop_
_entity_poly.entity_id
_entity_poly.type
_entity_poly.pdbx_seq_one_letter_code
_entity_poly.pdbx_strand_id
1 'polypeptide(L)'
;MIGNIIRKGAPGGNEKGDSSKQTSKGRRGIQQAQEVIYSSLLEIVKHWPPEDVLLEFKNLFIYHANSFSSEVFSAVYEIIFSNNQKEFINTLKRCCYILINNWAITRKQEYITQLIQLFSDPALKQRTQSPTLKRLRIWIAVFLDSHDFQELKLFAARYEVDQSQIPGQWKQRYTSFLLAPQYADLDNPIEQREAARVLSKQLRERFKFDLAMYVTRSQSRLSQPKVVSDPEGGPSHPAQANTPVNPTALGDEALRLIKLILVRRGQFSYTNVAHIFVKQINGMRFSEFKASLLQYLTFAVEDQQFVETIHRGLAEKLSVLYTHHQTETITDALLLRTCNRVIEYVTTEEQGEPSPLFISLVSAGNPLPLVVLLLKIILISRNSRLYLEARIAKLIEYYGNLPENDCKWVIHFLEVLNVTFAIYAENVEYNLIKMADAHQGNSEPSANQAPGEMQQQCPTDFLDQVNNYRIFSLQRQARAAKPDPEAFSLDEQDDINPDLDLSEIL
;
A
#
# COMPACT_ATOMS: atom_id res chain seq x y z
N MET A 1 57.81 15.78 -68.89
CA MET A 1 57.57 16.97 -69.74
C MET A 1 56.51 17.82 -69.07
N ILE A 2 56.73 19.14 -68.94
CA ILE A 2 55.74 20.26 -68.94
C ILE A 2 54.37 19.98 -68.25
N GLY A 3 53.97 20.56 -67.11
CA GLY A 3 53.89 22.00 -66.77
C GLY A 3 52.48 22.55 -67.13
N ASN A 4 51.78 23.43 -66.39
CA ASN A 4 52.10 24.18 -65.15
C ASN A 4 50.82 24.82 -64.52
N ILE A 5 50.76 24.87 -63.18
CA ILE A 5 50.29 25.96 -62.25
C ILE A 5 48.93 26.69 -62.47
N ILE A 6 48.19 26.87 -61.34
CA ILE A 6 47.45 28.07 -60.80
C ILE A 6 46.17 27.61 -60.01
N ARG A 7 45.73 28.13 -58.84
CA ARG A 7 46.02 29.34 -58.01
C ARG A 7 46.03 29.05 -56.47
N LYS A 8 45.33 29.85 -55.64
CA LYS A 8 45.01 29.72 -54.19
C LYS A 8 43.59 30.27 -53.93
N GLY A 9 42.91 29.87 -52.84
CA GLY A 9 41.75 30.60 -52.27
C GLY A 9 40.98 29.82 -51.20
N ALA A 10 40.95 30.34 -49.96
CA ALA A 10 40.01 29.94 -48.89
C ALA A 10 38.81 30.93 -48.87
N PRO A 11 37.69 30.73 -48.13
CA PRO A 11 37.64 30.40 -46.70
C PRO A 11 36.61 29.30 -46.30
N GLY A 12 36.55 28.95 -45.02
CA GLY A 12 35.59 27.99 -44.47
C GLY A 12 34.20 28.59 -44.15
N GLY A 13 33.22 27.71 -43.94
CA GLY A 13 31.86 28.02 -43.50
C GLY A 13 31.31 26.92 -42.59
N ASN A 14 30.51 27.29 -41.59
CA ASN A 14 30.01 26.39 -40.54
C ASN A 14 28.81 25.55 -40.99
N GLU A 15 28.87 24.23 -40.79
CA GLU A 15 27.68 23.35 -40.74
C GLU A 15 27.71 22.41 -39.51
N LYS A 16 27.41 22.98 -38.33
CA LYS A 16 26.96 22.25 -37.15
C LYS A 16 25.95 23.11 -36.39
N GLY A 17 24.68 23.10 -36.82
CA GLY A 17 23.69 24.04 -36.27
C GLY A 17 22.19 23.73 -36.42
N ASP A 18 21.80 22.56 -36.95
CA ASP A 18 20.38 22.31 -37.29
C ASP A 18 19.74 21.11 -36.55
N SER A 19 20.53 20.07 -36.20
CA SER A 19 20.04 18.84 -35.57
C SER A 19 19.40 19.05 -34.17
N SER A 20 19.73 20.13 -33.46
CA SER A 20 19.18 20.45 -32.14
C SER A 20 17.91 21.32 -32.18
N LYS A 21 17.63 21.98 -33.31
CA LYS A 21 16.47 22.89 -33.43
C LYS A 21 15.18 22.13 -33.71
N GLN A 22 15.21 21.15 -34.62
CA GLN A 22 14.05 20.32 -34.95
C GLN A 22 13.53 19.52 -33.76
N THR A 23 14.41 18.90 -32.98
CA THR A 23 14.03 18.16 -31.76
C THR A 23 13.38 19.08 -30.71
N SER A 24 13.91 20.30 -30.53
CA SER A 24 13.32 21.30 -29.62
C SER A 24 11.96 21.85 -30.06
N LYS A 25 11.65 21.82 -31.36
CA LYS A 25 10.39 22.32 -31.93
C LYS A 25 9.31 21.23 -31.88
N GLY A 26 9.65 19.99 -32.25
CA GLY A 26 8.75 18.85 -32.12
C GLY A 26 8.35 18.57 -30.67
N ARG A 27 9.29 18.67 -29.72
CA ARG A 27 8.99 18.49 -28.28
C ARG A 27 8.05 19.55 -27.73
N ARG A 28 8.11 20.79 -28.23
CA ARG A 28 7.17 21.87 -27.86
C ARG A 28 5.77 21.65 -28.42
N GLY A 29 5.64 21.12 -29.64
CA GLY A 29 4.34 20.72 -30.21
C GLY A 29 3.67 19.61 -29.40
N ILE A 30 4.39 18.53 -29.09
CA ILE A 30 3.88 17.42 -28.25
C ILE A 30 3.35 17.93 -26.90
N GLN A 31 4.07 18.83 -26.23
CA GLN A 31 3.66 19.40 -24.94
C GLN A 31 2.38 20.25 -25.06
N GLN A 32 2.22 21.02 -26.13
CA GLN A 32 1.01 21.81 -26.39
C GLN A 32 -0.18 20.90 -26.70
N ALA A 33 0.01 19.89 -27.55
CA ALA A 33 -1.00 18.89 -27.85
C ALA A 33 -1.45 18.11 -26.60
N GLN A 34 -0.49 17.73 -25.74
CA GLN A 34 -0.76 17.10 -24.45
C GLN A 34 -1.65 17.99 -23.56
N GLU A 35 -1.31 19.28 -23.42
CA GLU A 35 -2.08 20.23 -22.59
C GLU A 35 -3.51 20.43 -23.11
N VAL A 36 -3.71 20.53 -24.42
CA VAL A 36 -5.05 20.60 -25.06
C VAL A 36 -5.89 19.36 -24.73
N ILE A 37 -5.30 18.16 -24.77
CA ILE A 37 -6.00 16.92 -24.44
C ILE A 37 -6.35 16.86 -22.95
N TYR A 38 -5.40 17.18 -22.06
CA TYR A 38 -5.62 17.10 -20.61
C TYR A 38 -6.64 18.13 -20.12
N SER A 39 -6.54 19.38 -20.58
CA SER A 39 -7.48 20.45 -20.22
C SER A 39 -8.90 20.14 -20.68
N SER A 40 -9.08 19.66 -21.91
CA SER A 40 -10.40 19.26 -22.40
C SER A 40 -10.98 18.06 -21.65
N LEU A 41 -10.17 17.04 -21.33
CA LEU A 41 -10.63 15.91 -20.51
C LEU A 41 -11.03 16.35 -19.09
N LEU A 42 -10.26 17.26 -18.48
CA LEU A 42 -10.58 17.87 -17.18
C LEU A 42 -11.84 18.74 -17.23
N GLU A 43 -12.16 19.34 -18.37
CA GLU A 43 -13.40 20.09 -18.58
C GLU A 43 -14.60 19.16 -18.71
N ILE A 44 -14.58 18.20 -19.64
CA ILE A 44 -15.74 17.33 -19.89
C ILE A 44 -16.06 16.45 -18.68
N VAL A 45 -15.06 15.93 -17.96
CA VAL A 45 -15.30 15.04 -16.81
C VAL A 45 -16.00 15.75 -15.63
N LYS A 46 -15.94 17.09 -15.57
CA LYS A 46 -16.63 17.91 -14.57
C LYS A 46 -18.07 18.24 -14.95
N HIS A 47 -18.38 18.33 -16.25
CA HIS A 47 -19.65 18.87 -16.74
C HIS A 47 -20.57 17.85 -17.42
N TRP A 48 -20.01 16.77 -17.98
CA TRP A 48 -20.74 15.80 -18.79
C TRP A 48 -21.14 14.54 -18.00
N PRO A 49 -22.17 13.80 -18.45
CA PRO A 49 -22.42 12.43 -18.01
C PRO A 49 -21.19 11.54 -18.25
N PRO A 50 -20.82 10.63 -17.31
CA PRO A 50 -19.67 9.75 -17.47
C PRO A 50 -19.73 8.85 -18.71
N GLU A 51 -20.93 8.48 -19.15
CA GLU A 51 -21.20 7.72 -20.37
C GLU A 51 -20.69 8.46 -21.61
N ASP A 52 -20.98 9.76 -21.71
CA ASP A 52 -20.55 10.61 -22.80
C ASP A 52 -19.03 10.84 -22.75
N VAL A 53 -18.45 10.96 -21.56
CA VAL A 53 -17.00 11.06 -21.35
C VAL A 53 -16.28 9.77 -21.74
N LEU A 54 -16.85 8.59 -21.43
CA LEU A 54 -16.34 7.30 -21.88
C LEU A 54 -16.44 7.15 -23.40
N LEU A 55 -17.54 7.59 -24.01
CA LEU A 55 -17.72 7.58 -25.46
C LEU A 55 -16.71 8.50 -26.15
N GLU A 56 -16.48 9.70 -25.62
CA GLU A 56 -15.49 10.65 -26.14
C GLU A 56 -14.06 10.10 -26.00
N PHE A 57 -13.69 9.53 -24.84
CA PHE A 57 -12.41 8.84 -24.66
C PHE A 57 -12.25 7.69 -25.68
N LYS A 58 -13.31 6.93 -25.93
CA LYS A 58 -13.33 5.86 -26.92
C LYS A 58 -13.16 6.38 -28.35
N ASN A 59 -13.80 7.50 -28.69
CA ASN A 59 -13.66 8.16 -29.98
C ASN A 59 -12.23 8.67 -30.20
N LEU A 60 -11.60 9.27 -29.18
CA LEU A 60 -10.23 9.77 -29.25
C LEU A 60 -9.18 8.64 -29.37
N PHE A 61 -9.22 7.64 -28.50
CA PHE A 61 -8.12 6.68 -28.35
C PHE A 61 -8.36 5.29 -28.94
N ILE A 62 -9.61 4.83 -29.08
CA ILE A 62 -9.93 3.43 -29.46
C ILE A 62 -10.45 3.34 -30.90
N TYR A 63 -11.50 4.10 -31.21
CA TYR A 63 -12.12 4.16 -32.54
C TYR A 63 -11.41 5.15 -33.47
N HIS A 64 -10.83 6.22 -32.89
CA HIS A 64 -10.19 7.32 -33.63
C HIS A 64 -11.18 7.96 -34.63
N ALA A 65 -12.41 8.15 -34.17
CA ALA A 65 -13.54 8.73 -34.88
C ALA A 65 -13.69 10.21 -34.50
N ASN A 66 -14.58 10.93 -35.18
CA ASN A 66 -14.82 12.35 -34.90
C ASN A 66 -15.10 12.59 -33.41
N SER A 67 -14.20 13.35 -32.77
CA SER A 67 -14.37 13.94 -31.44
C SER A 67 -15.39 15.08 -31.48
N PHE A 68 -15.98 15.41 -30.33
CA PHE A 68 -16.67 16.69 -30.14
C PHE A 68 -15.78 17.91 -30.40
N SER A 69 -14.47 17.82 -30.12
CA SER A 69 -13.50 18.89 -30.40
C SER A 69 -12.53 18.51 -31.52
N SER A 70 -12.63 19.21 -32.65
CA SER A 70 -11.66 19.09 -33.74
C SER A 70 -10.24 19.47 -33.31
N GLU A 71 -10.07 20.29 -32.27
CA GLU A 71 -8.77 20.70 -31.73
C GLU A 71 -8.11 19.56 -30.94
N VAL A 72 -8.87 18.92 -30.05
CA VAL A 72 -8.40 17.75 -29.26
C VAL A 72 -8.08 16.57 -30.19
N PHE A 73 -8.90 16.34 -31.21
CA PHE A 73 -8.63 15.33 -32.23
C PHE A 73 -7.33 15.63 -32.99
N SER A 74 -7.11 16.90 -33.37
CA SER A 74 -5.87 17.33 -34.02
C SER A 74 -4.65 17.15 -33.10
N ALA A 75 -4.79 17.43 -31.81
CA ALA A 75 -3.73 17.23 -30.82
C ALA A 75 -3.35 15.75 -30.67
N VAL A 76 -4.32 14.83 -30.61
CA VAL A 76 -4.06 13.38 -30.60
C VAL A 76 -3.30 12.96 -31.87
N TYR A 77 -3.71 13.46 -33.04
CA TYR A 77 -3.00 13.25 -34.30
C TYR A 77 -1.56 13.78 -34.28
N GLU A 78 -1.32 14.98 -33.73
CA GLU A 78 0.04 15.56 -33.62
C GLU A 78 0.99 14.65 -32.83
N ILE A 79 0.53 14.12 -31.69
CA ILE A 79 1.29 13.16 -30.88
C ILE A 79 1.57 11.88 -31.69
N ILE A 80 0.59 11.34 -32.42
CA ILE A 80 0.76 10.12 -33.22
C ILE A 80 1.70 10.36 -34.43
N PHE A 81 1.63 11.53 -35.07
CA PHE A 81 2.50 11.91 -36.18
C PHE A 81 3.94 12.22 -35.74
N SER A 82 4.14 12.68 -34.50
CA SER A 82 5.49 12.82 -33.90
C SER A 82 6.26 11.49 -33.83
N ASN A 83 5.56 10.36 -34.01
CA ASN A 83 6.10 8.99 -33.99
C ASN A 83 6.80 8.62 -32.68
N ASN A 84 6.45 9.29 -31.58
CA ASN A 84 7.00 9.01 -30.25
C ASN A 84 6.03 8.14 -29.43
N GLN A 85 6.25 6.83 -29.45
CA GLN A 85 5.44 5.85 -28.72
C GLN A 85 5.40 6.12 -27.21
N LYS A 86 6.52 6.53 -26.60
CA LYS A 86 6.58 6.78 -25.15
C LYS A 86 5.69 7.96 -24.77
N GLU A 87 5.74 9.05 -25.52
CA GLU A 87 4.88 10.22 -25.26
C GLU A 87 3.40 9.90 -25.48
N PHE A 88 3.05 9.10 -26.51
CA PHE A 88 1.67 8.64 -26.69
C PHE A 88 1.18 7.80 -25.49
N ILE A 89 1.97 6.81 -25.05
CA ILE A 89 1.60 5.95 -23.90
C ILE A 89 1.50 6.77 -22.63
N ASN A 90 2.44 7.68 -22.35
CA ASN A 90 2.39 8.61 -21.22
C ASN A 90 1.13 9.49 -21.26
N THR A 91 0.75 9.97 -22.44
CA THR A 91 -0.47 10.78 -22.65
C THR A 91 -1.70 9.95 -22.33
N LEU A 92 -1.84 8.77 -22.92
CA LEU A 92 -2.95 7.84 -22.66
C LEU A 92 -3.05 7.47 -21.17
N LYS A 93 -1.92 7.15 -20.53
CA LYS A 93 -1.80 6.85 -19.10
C LYS A 93 -2.33 8.02 -18.25
N ARG A 94 -1.87 9.25 -18.50
CA ARG A 94 -2.33 10.45 -17.77
C ARG A 94 -3.81 10.75 -18.01
N CYS A 95 -4.30 10.58 -19.24
CA CYS A 95 -5.73 10.70 -19.55
C CYS A 95 -6.61 9.74 -18.73
N CYS A 96 -6.19 8.48 -18.56
CA CYS A 96 -6.90 7.54 -17.70
C CYS A 96 -6.94 8.02 -16.23
N TYR A 97 -5.82 8.51 -15.69
CA TYR A 97 -5.76 8.98 -14.30
C TYR A 97 -6.55 10.27 -14.05
N ILE A 98 -6.64 11.18 -15.02
CA ILE A 98 -7.54 12.35 -14.99
C ILE A 98 -8.98 11.91 -14.75
N LEU A 99 -9.46 10.92 -15.50
CA LEU A 99 -10.83 10.40 -15.37
C LEU A 99 -11.02 9.66 -14.03
N ILE A 100 -10.07 8.81 -13.64
CA ILE A 100 -10.10 8.07 -12.37
C ILE A 100 -10.20 9.00 -11.17
N ASN A 101 -9.42 10.09 -11.09
CA ASN A 101 -9.48 11.01 -9.95
C ASN A 101 -10.86 11.69 -9.83
N ASN A 102 -11.38 12.22 -10.92
CA ASN A 102 -12.67 12.90 -10.93
C ASN A 102 -13.83 11.95 -10.57
N TRP A 103 -13.81 10.71 -11.08
CA TRP A 103 -14.81 9.70 -10.73
C TRP A 103 -14.63 9.11 -9.33
N ALA A 104 -13.40 9.01 -8.83
CA ALA A 104 -13.14 8.59 -7.45
C ALA A 104 -13.71 9.59 -6.43
N ILE A 105 -13.52 10.89 -6.66
CA ILE A 105 -14.08 11.99 -5.85
C ILE A 105 -15.61 11.94 -5.88
N THR A 106 -16.21 11.83 -7.07
CA THR A 106 -17.67 11.80 -7.26
C THR A 106 -18.32 10.44 -6.97
N ARG A 107 -17.55 9.46 -6.47
CA ARG A 107 -17.98 8.08 -6.13
C ARG A 107 -18.56 7.28 -7.31
N LYS A 108 -18.23 7.68 -8.54
CA LYS A 108 -18.65 7.10 -9.82
C LYS A 108 -17.79 5.88 -10.20
N GLN A 109 -17.73 4.89 -9.32
CA GLN A 109 -16.74 3.79 -9.38
C GLN A 109 -16.98 2.81 -10.54
N GLU A 110 -18.23 2.60 -10.96
CA GLU A 110 -18.57 1.73 -12.09
C GLU A 110 -17.90 2.16 -13.41
N TYR A 111 -17.73 3.47 -13.63
CA TYR A 111 -17.14 4.03 -14.84
C TYR A 111 -15.61 3.87 -14.88
N ILE A 112 -14.95 3.72 -13.72
CA ILE A 112 -13.53 3.34 -13.64
C ILE A 112 -13.34 1.91 -14.17
N THR A 113 -14.23 0.99 -13.77
CA THR A 113 -14.24 -0.38 -14.30
C THR A 113 -14.56 -0.38 -15.80
N GLN A 114 -15.54 0.40 -16.26
CA GLN A 114 -15.87 0.51 -17.69
C GLN A 114 -14.71 1.09 -18.52
N LEU A 115 -14.01 2.11 -18.03
CA LEU A 115 -12.81 2.67 -18.67
C LEU A 115 -11.73 1.62 -18.90
N ILE A 116 -11.46 0.79 -17.89
CA ILE A 116 -10.49 -0.30 -17.99
C ILE A 116 -10.98 -1.40 -18.96
N GLN A 117 -12.30 -1.64 -19.00
CA GLN A 117 -12.92 -2.57 -19.96
C GLN A 117 -12.87 -2.06 -21.42
N LEU A 118 -12.80 -0.75 -21.70
CA LEU A 118 -12.64 -0.21 -23.06
C LEU A 118 -11.43 -0.79 -23.79
N PHE A 119 -10.37 -1.14 -23.05
CA PHE A 119 -9.16 -1.75 -23.60
C PHE A 119 -9.32 -3.22 -24.03
N SER A 120 -10.47 -3.84 -23.73
CA SER A 120 -10.85 -5.16 -24.25
C SER A 120 -11.62 -5.08 -25.58
N ASP A 121 -11.87 -3.88 -26.12
CA ASP A 121 -12.71 -3.70 -27.31
C ASP A 121 -12.14 -4.43 -28.56
N PRO A 122 -12.96 -5.23 -29.27
CA PRO A 122 -12.54 -5.94 -30.47
C PRO A 122 -11.95 -5.05 -31.58
N ALA A 123 -12.32 -3.77 -31.66
CA ALA A 123 -11.81 -2.82 -32.63
C ALA A 123 -10.28 -2.65 -32.57
N LEU A 124 -9.68 -2.82 -31.38
CA LEU A 124 -8.22 -2.79 -31.21
C LEU A 124 -7.51 -3.94 -31.95
N LYS A 125 -8.19 -5.08 -32.11
CA LYS A 125 -7.67 -6.31 -32.76
C LYS A 125 -8.07 -6.42 -34.24
N GLN A 126 -8.96 -5.55 -34.72
CA GLN A 126 -9.37 -5.55 -36.14
C GLN A 126 -8.20 -5.18 -37.07
N ARG A 127 -8.23 -5.72 -38.30
CA ARG A 127 -7.32 -5.29 -39.36
C ARG A 127 -7.76 -3.91 -39.88
N THR A 128 -6.80 -3.10 -40.32
CA THR A 128 -7.04 -1.77 -40.90
C THR A 128 -6.01 -1.49 -41.99
N GLN A 129 -6.43 -0.76 -43.02
CA GLN A 129 -5.55 -0.28 -44.10
C GLN A 129 -4.92 1.08 -43.77
N SER A 130 -5.43 1.81 -42.76
CA SER A 130 -4.86 3.10 -42.34
C SER A 130 -3.54 2.88 -41.58
N PRO A 131 -2.42 3.45 -42.05
CA PRO A 131 -1.12 3.33 -41.36
C PRO A 131 -1.15 3.93 -39.95
N THR A 132 -1.88 5.04 -39.76
CA THR A 132 -2.03 5.72 -38.47
C THR A 132 -2.80 4.85 -37.48
N LEU A 133 -3.94 4.26 -37.89
CA LEU A 133 -4.69 3.34 -37.04
C LEU A 133 -3.90 2.07 -36.71
N LYS A 134 -3.11 1.56 -37.67
CA LYS A 134 -2.23 0.41 -37.43
C LYS A 134 -1.16 0.73 -36.37
N ARG A 135 -0.53 1.91 -36.45
CA ARG A 135 0.43 2.41 -35.44
C ARG A 135 -0.22 2.55 -34.07
N LEU A 136 -1.37 3.22 -34.00
CA LEU A 136 -2.15 3.41 -32.77
C LEU A 136 -2.46 2.07 -32.08
N ARG A 137 -2.97 1.09 -32.82
CA ARG A 137 -3.30 -0.25 -32.29
C ARG A 137 -2.06 -1.00 -31.78
N ILE A 138 -0.91 -0.86 -32.44
CA ILE A 138 0.37 -1.42 -31.96
C ILE A 138 0.80 -0.75 -30.65
N TRP A 139 0.73 0.58 -30.56
CA TRP A 139 1.10 1.31 -29.34
C TRP A 139 0.17 1.02 -28.17
N ILE A 140 -1.13 0.88 -28.41
CA ILE A 140 -2.09 0.42 -27.41
C ILE A 140 -1.74 -1.00 -26.98
N ALA A 141 -1.47 -1.94 -27.90
CA ALA A 141 -1.06 -3.30 -27.54
C ALA A 141 0.18 -3.31 -26.62
N VAL A 142 1.22 -2.51 -26.90
CA VAL A 142 2.38 -2.37 -26.02
C VAL A 142 1.99 -1.78 -24.65
N PHE A 143 1.05 -0.84 -24.58
CA PHE A 143 0.51 -0.37 -23.30
C PHE A 143 -0.23 -1.50 -22.55
N LEU A 144 -1.04 -2.32 -23.21
CA LEU A 144 -1.76 -3.43 -22.54
C LEU A 144 -0.83 -4.51 -21.97
N ASP A 145 0.33 -4.72 -22.60
CA ASP A 145 1.37 -5.63 -22.14
C ASP A 145 2.32 -4.99 -21.09
N SER A 146 2.19 -3.68 -20.82
CA SER A 146 3.08 -2.94 -19.90
C SER A 146 2.69 -3.05 -18.42
N HIS A 147 3.63 -2.71 -17.54
CA HIS A 147 3.37 -2.57 -16.10
C HIS A 147 2.35 -1.44 -15.81
N ASP A 148 2.41 -0.32 -16.56
CA ASP A 148 1.49 0.82 -16.39
C ASP A 148 0.01 0.41 -16.50
N PHE A 149 -0.32 -0.57 -17.35
CA PHE A 149 -1.69 -1.08 -17.46
C PHE A 149 -2.05 -2.09 -16.37
N GLN A 150 -1.07 -2.81 -15.80
CA GLN A 150 -1.33 -3.64 -14.60
C GLN A 150 -1.57 -2.75 -13.37
N GLU A 151 -0.81 -1.66 -13.23
CA GLU A 151 -1.04 -0.60 -12.24
C GLU A 151 -2.45 -0.01 -12.35
N LEU A 152 -2.90 0.29 -13.58
CA LEU A 152 -4.23 0.83 -13.84
C LEU A 152 -5.35 -0.15 -13.45
N LYS A 153 -5.18 -1.46 -13.65
CA LYS A 153 -6.17 -2.48 -13.25
C LYS A 153 -6.45 -2.53 -11.75
N LEU A 154 -5.51 -2.10 -10.89
CA LEU A 154 -5.72 -2.06 -9.44
C LEU A 154 -6.91 -1.18 -9.05
N PHE A 155 -7.28 -0.20 -9.89
CA PHE A 155 -8.43 0.67 -9.67
C PHE A 155 -9.78 0.00 -9.97
N ALA A 156 -9.82 -1.03 -10.83
CA ALA A 156 -11.01 -1.86 -11.06
C ALA A 156 -11.10 -3.05 -10.09
N ALA A 157 -9.97 -3.63 -9.67
CA ALA A 157 -9.90 -4.86 -8.86
C ALA A 157 -10.68 -4.81 -7.53
N ARG A 158 -10.99 -3.61 -7.02
CA ARG A 158 -11.83 -3.40 -5.84
C ARG A 158 -13.31 -3.78 -6.03
N TYR A 159 -13.79 -3.83 -7.28
CA TYR A 159 -15.22 -3.88 -7.60
C TYR A 159 -15.68 -5.20 -8.24
N GLU A 160 -14.80 -6.19 -8.35
CA GLU A 160 -15.15 -7.57 -8.68
C GLU A 160 -15.57 -8.30 -7.39
N VAL A 161 -16.69 -7.84 -6.81
CA VAL A 161 -17.12 -8.03 -5.40
C VAL A 161 -17.25 -9.50 -4.94
N ASP A 162 -17.36 -10.47 -5.85
CA ASP A 162 -17.52 -11.90 -5.52
C ASP A 162 -16.23 -12.74 -5.62
N GLN A 163 -15.09 -12.17 -6.01
CA GLN A 163 -13.91 -12.98 -6.40
C GLN A 163 -13.08 -13.57 -5.25
N SER A 164 -13.56 -13.52 -4.01
CA SER A 164 -12.97 -14.29 -2.90
C SER A 164 -13.05 -15.82 -3.09
N GLN A 165 -13.72 -16.29 -4.16
CA GLN A 165 -13.76 -17.70 -4.57
C GLN A 165 -13.06 -18.02 -5.91
N ILE A 166 -12.36 -17.08 -6.55
CA ILE A 166 -11.56 -17.38 -7.76
C ILE A 166 -10.11 -17.72 -7.36
N PRO A 167 -9.64 -18.97 -7.55
CA PRO A 167 -8.28 -19.36 -7.17
C PRO A 167 -7.21 -18.52 -7.88
N GLY A 168 -6.18 -18.10 -7.16
CA GLY A 168 -5.03 -17.37 -7.73
C GLY A 168 -5.17 -15.83 -7.76
N GLN A 169 -6.23 -15.26 -7.20
CA GLN A 169 -6.42 -13.79 -7.14
C GLN A 169 -6.17 -13.18 -5.76
N TRP A 170 -5.62 -13.95 -4.81
CA TRP A 170 -5.38 -13.55 -3.41
C TRP A 170 -4.68 -12.18 -3.25
N LYS A 171 -3.78 -11.80 -4.18
CA LYS A 171 -3.04 -10.53 -4.16
C LYS A 171 -3.94 -9.29 -4.20
N GLN A 172 -5.14 -9.38 -4.80
CA GLN A 172 -6.10 -8.26 -4.85
C GLN A 172 -6.57 -7.81 -3.46
N ARG A 173 -6.61 -8.72 -2.47
CA ARG A 173 -6.94 -8.39 -1.08
C ARG A 173 -5.90 -7.44 -0.45
N TYR A 174 -4.72 -7.33 -1.04
CA TYR A 174 -3.61 -6.49 -0.61
C TYR A 174 -3.36 -5.28 -1.53
N THR A 175 -4.35 -4.89 -2.35
CA THR A 175 -4.28 -3.75 -3.28
C THR A 175 -3.83 -2.44 -2.60
N SER A 176 -4.14 -2.23 -1.31
CA SER A 176 -3.70 -1.05 -0.57
C SER A 176 -2.18 -0.95 -0.40
N PHE A 177 -1.44 -2.06 -0.47
CA PHE A 177 0.02 -2.08 -0.56
C PHE A 177 0.51 -2.00 -2.00
N LEU A 178 -0.14 -2.69 -2.94
CA LEU A 178 0.23 -2.66 -4.38
C LEU A 178 0.10 -1.25 -5.01
N LEU A 179 -0.68 -0.37 -4.41
CA LEU A 179 -0.76 1.06 -4.78
C LEU A 179 0.40 1.90 -4.22
N ALA A 180 1.19 1.41 -3.26
CA ALA A 180 2.26 2.19 -2.61
C ALA A 180 3.40 2.59 -3.57
N PRO A 181 3.93 1.71 -4.44
CA PRO A 181 4.93 2.11 -5.44
C PRO A 181 4.45 3.26 -6.33
N GLN A 182 3.17 3.24 -6.75
CA GLN A 182 2.62 4.23 -7.68
C GLN A 182 2.67 5.67 -7.17
N TYR A 183 2.39 5.90 -5.88
CA TYR A 183 2.43 7.26 -5.31
C TYR A 183 3.76 7.62 -4.65
N ALA A 184 4.58 6.62 -4.33
CA ALA A 184 5.97 6.79 -3.93
C ALA A 184 6.82 7.33 -5.08
N ASP A 185 6.73 6.71 -6.26
CA ASP A 185 7.50 7.07 -7.45
C ASP A 185 7.24 8.54 -7.88
N LEU A 186 8.32 9.29 -8.11
CA LEU A 186 8.30 10.69 -8.54
C LEU A 186 8.20 10.85 -10.07
N ASP A 187 8.57 9.82 -10.84
CA ASP A 187 8.45 9.82 -12.30
C ASP A 187 7.00 9.59 -12.77
N ASN A 188 6.12 9.10 -11.88
CA ASN A 188 4.70 8.95 -12.16
C ASN A 188 3.97 10.31 -12.18
N PRO A 189 2.99 10.51 -13.10
CA PRO A 189 2.19 11.74 -13.15
C PRO A 189 1.50 12.04 -11.83
N ILE A 190 1.35 13.33 -11.49
CA ILE A 190 0.73 13.75 -10.23
C ILE A 190 -0.67 13.16 -10.06
N GLU A 191 -1.43 13.02 -11.14
CA GLU A 191 -2.77 12.43 -11.13
C GLU A 191 -2.73 10.95 -10.71
N GLN A 192 -1.76 10.17 -11.19
CA GLN A 192 -1.58 8.77 -10.78
C GLN A 192 -1.23 8.68 -9.29
N ARG A 193 -0.27 9.52 -8.86
CA ARG A 193 0.21 9.52 -7.47
C ARG A 193 -0.91 9.90 -6.50
N GLU A 194 -1.75 10.86 -6.88
CA GLU A 194 -2.96 11.20 -6.13
C GLU A 194 -3.97 10.06 -6.12
N ALA A 195 -4.30 9.48 -7.28
CA ALA A 195 -5.23 8.37 -7.44
C ALA A 195 -4.88 7.21 -6.49
N ALA A 196 -3.62 6.77 -6.56
CA ALA A 196 -3.12 5.63 -5.82
C ALA A 196 -3.07 5.91 -4.30
N ARG A 197 -2.66 7.13 -3.89
CA ARG A 197 -2.65 7.55 -2.48
C ARG A 197 -4.07 7.56 -1.90
N VAL A 198 -5.02 8.18 -2.59
CA VAL A 198 -6.42 8.29 -2.15
C VAL A 198 -7.07 6.90 -2.07
N LEU A 199 -6.91 6.06 -3.08
CA LEU A 199 -7.48 4.71 -3.08
C LEU A 199 -6.85 3.81 -2.00
N SER A 200 -5.53 3.88 -1.81
CA SER A 200 -4.83 3.15 -0.73
C SER A 200 -5.35 3.54 0.65
N LYS A 201 -5.49 4.86 0.91
CA LYS A 201 -6.07 5.39 2.17
C LYS A 201 -7.50 4.88 2.38
N GLN A 202 -8.36 4.98 1.35
CA GLN A 202 -9.75 4.48 1.42
C GLN A 202 -9.83 2.98 1.72
N LEU A 203 -9.01 2.15 1.08
CA LEU A 203 -8.99 0.70 1.31
C LEU A 203 -8.59 0.35 2.75
N ARG A 204 -7.63 1.09 3.32
CA ARG A 204 -7.17 0.87 4.71
C ARG A 204 -8.20 1.33 5.73
N GLU A 205 -8.82 2.50 5.57
CA GLU A 205 -9.91 2.93 6.46
C GLU A 205 -11.11 1.98 6.37
N ARG A 206 -11.41 1.46 5.17
CA ARG A 206 -12.46 0.44 5.00
C ARG A 206 -12.14 -0.85 5.75
N PHE A 207 -10.90 -1.36 5.62
CA PHE A 207 -10.46 -2.55 6.34
C PHE A 207 -10.54 -2.35 7.87
N LYS A 208 -10.10 -1.20 8.41
CA LYS A 208 -10.23 -0.87 9.84
C LYS A 208 -11.69 -0.88 10.29
N PHE A 209 -12.59 -0.28 9.52
CA PHE A 209 -14.02 -0.23 9.82
C PHE A 209 -14.65 -1.64 9.82
N ASP A 210 -14.39 -2.43 8.77
CA ASP A 210 -14.92 -3.79 8.67
C ASP A 210 -14.38 -4.70 9.79
N LEU A 211 -13.10 -4.52 10.18
CA LEU A 211 -12.49 -5.24 11.30
C LEU A 211 -13.15 -4.87 12.64
N ALA A 212 -13.35 -3.58 12.91
CA ALA A 212 -14.05 -3.11 14.11
C ALA A 212 -15.50 -3.61 14.16
N MET A 213 -16.21 -3.60 13.03
CA MET A 213 -17.58 -4.11 12.93
C MET A 213 -17.68 -5.62 13.13
N TYR A 214 -16.74 -6.39 12.58
CA TYR A 214 -16.63 -7.84 12.80
C TYR A 214 -16.34 -8.16 14.27
N VAL A 215 -15.40 -7.45 14.90
CA VAL A 215 -15.07 -7.58 16.33
C VAL A 215 -16.28 -7.25 17.21
N THR A 216 -16.92 -6.09 17.04
CA THR A 216 -18.08 -5.70 17.85
C THR A 216 -19.19 -6.77 17.81
N ARG A 217 -19.58 -7.19 16.60
CA ARG A 217 -20.71 -8.11 16.37
C ARG A 217 -20.42 -9.55 16.82
N SER A 218 -19.18 -10.03 16.69
CA SER A 218 -18.79 -11.36 17.19
C SER A 218 -18.83 -11.42 18.73
N GLN A 219 -18.40 -10.36 19.41
CA GLN A 219 -18.47 -10.26 20.87
C GLN A 219 -19.91 -10.14 21.40
N SER A 220 -20.82 -9.48 20.66
CA SER A 220 -22.25 -9.46 21.01
C SER A 220 -22.90 -10.85 20.93
N ARG A 221 -22.52 -11.69 19.96
CA ARG A 221 -23.07 -13.05 19.81
C ARG A 221 -22.70 -13.97 20.99
N LEU A 222 -21.49 -13.82 21.55
CA LEU A 222 -21.08 -14.51 22.79
C LEU A 222 -21.88 -14.08 24.04
N SER A 223 -22.72 -13.05 23.93
CA SER A 223 -23.55 -12.54 25.04
C SER A 223 -25.03 -12.91 24.92
N GLN A 224 -25.47 -13.50 23.81
CA GLN A 224 -26.82 -14.04 23.71
C GLN A 224 -26.82 -15.44 24.34
N PRO A 225 -27.70 -15.73 25.32
CA PRO A 225 -27.96 -17.11 25.70
C PRO A 225 -28.35 -17.89 24.45
N LYS A 226 -27.86 -19.13 24.31
CA LYS A 226 -28.55 -20.10 23.47
C LYS A 226 -29.97 -20.20 24.03
N VAL A 227 -30.93 -19.57 23.38
CA VAL A 227 -32.33 -19.91 23.57
C VAL A 227 -32.41 -21.39 23.20
N VAL A 228 -32.56 -22.23 24.21
CA VAL A 228 -32.86 -23.64 24.03
C VAL A 228 -34.17 -23.64 23.25
N SER A 229 -34.11 -24.07 22.00
CA SER A 229 -35.29 -24.17 21.15
C SER A 229 -36.28 -25.11 21.82
N ASP A 230 -37.45 -24.59 22.19
CA ASP A 230 -38.55 -25.38 22.72
C ASP A 230 -38.86 -26.54 21.76
N PRO A 231 -39.18 -27.76 22.26
CA PRO A 231 -39.32 -28.94 21.40
C PRO A 231 -40.52 -28.91 20.43
N GLU A 232 -41.41 -27.90 20.51
CA GLU A 232 -42.71 -27.93 19.85
C GLU A 232 -42.99 -26.72 18.95
N GLY A 233 -43.01 -26.95 17.64
CA GLY A 233 -44.01 -26.36 16.75
C GLY A 233 -43.71 -25.01 16.09
N GLY A 234 -42.96 -25.02 14.98
CA GLY A 234 -43.04 -23.94 13.98
C GLY A 234 -41.87 -23.92 12.98
N PRO A 235 -42.11 -23.66 11.67
CA PRO A 235 -41.04 -23.51 10.70
C PRO A 235 -40.27 -22.21 10.98
N SER A 236 -39.12 -22.33 11.61
CA SER A 236 -38.24 -21.20 11.92
C SER A 236 -37.73 -20.56 10.62
N HIS A 237 -38.11 -19.29 10.39
CA HIS A 237 -37.50 -18.46 9.36
C HIS A 237 -35.98 -18.45 9.55
N PRO A 238 -35.17 -18.63 8.49
CA PRO A 238 -33.73 -18.77 8.64
C PRO A 238 -33.09 -17.45 9.07
N ALA A 239 -32.59 -17.40 10.31
CA ALA A 239 -31.85 -16.26 10.87
C ALA A 239 -30.42 -16.11 10.29
N GLN A 240 -30.23 -16.42 9.01
CA GLN A 240 -28.93 -16.44 8.31
C GLN A 240 -28.50 -15.07 7.75
N ALA A 241 -29.37 -14.06 7.76
CA ALA A 241 -29.17 -12.82 6.98
C ALA A 241 -28.17 -11.79 7.55
N ASN A 242 -27.46 -12.05 8.66
CA ASN A 242 -26.66 -11.00 9.34
C ASN A 242 -25.41 -11.51 10.10
N THR A 243 -24.75 -12.57 9.64
CA THR A 243 -23.36 -12.85 10.04
C THR A 243 -22.42 -11.82 9.40
N PRO A 244 -21.67 -11.00 10.18
CA PRO A 244 -20.68 -10.10 9.60
C PRO A 244 -19.60 -10.92 8.91
N VAL A 245 -19.30 -10.59 7.66
CA VAL A 245 -18.18 -11.18 6.92
C VAL A 245 -16.88 -10.79 7.63
N ASN A 246 -16.00 -11.77 7.83
CA ASN A 246 -14.66 -11.52 8.35
C ASN A 246 -13.81 -10.87 7.24
N PRO A 247 -13.22 -9.68 7.43
CA PRO A 247 -12.39 -9.04 6.40
C PRO A 247 -11.02 -9.74 6.22
N THR A 248 -10.65 -10.65 7.12
CA THR A 248 -9.38 -11.38 7.11
C THR A 248 -9.53 -12.78 6.50
N ALA A 249 -8.43 -13.33 5.97
CA ALA A 249 -8.34 -14.74 5.56
C ALA A 249 -8.03 -15.68 6.74
N LEU A 250 -7.93 -15.16 7.97
CA LEU A 250 -7.60 -15.94 9.17
C LEU A 250 -8.79 -16.74 9.74
N GLY A 251 -10.02 -16.47 9.28
CA GLY A 251 -11.21 -17.04 9.90
C GLY A 251 -11.28 -16.68 11.39
N ASP A 252 -11.73 -17.60 12.23
CA ASP A 252 -11.90 -17.36 13.67
C ASP A 252 -10.59 -17.04 14.41
N GLU A 253 -9.43 -17.38 13.84
CA GLU A 253 -8.11 -17.03 14.38
C GLU A 253 -7.88 -15.51 14.41
N ALA A 254 -8.59 -14.74 13.58
CA ALA A 254 -8.59 -13.28 13.62
C ALA A 254 -8.92 -12.74 15.01
N LEU A 255 -9.91 -13.30 15.70
CA LEU A 255 -10.32 -12.83 17.02
C LEU A 255 -9.26 -13.17 18.08
N ARG A 256 -8.65 -14.35 18.02
CA ARG A 256 -7.56 -14.74 18.91
C ARG A 256 -6.34 -13.82 18.74
N LEU A 257 -5.95 -13.58 17.48
CA LEU A 257 -4.87 -12.65 17.14
C LEU A 257 -5.13 -11.24 17.68
N ILE A 258 -6.32 -10.68 17.47
CA ILE A 258 -6.69 -9.36 17.99
C ILE A 258 -6.58 -9.33 19.51
N LYS A 259 -7.11 -10.33 20.22
CA LYS A 259 -6.96 -10.40 21.68
C LYS A 259 -5.48 -10.49 22.11
N LEU A 260 -4.67 -11.34 21.46
CA LEU A 260 -3.24 -11.49 21.75
C LEU A 260 -2.47 -10.18 21.58
N ILE A 261 -2.71 -9.45 20.48
CA ILE A 261 -2.12 -8.13 20.22
C ILE A 261 -2.50 -7.13 21.32
N LEU A 262 -3.75 -7.15 21.77
CA LEU A 262 -4.24 -6.23 22.80
C LEU A 262 -3.77 -6.57 24.22
N VAL A 263 -3.60 -7.85 24.57
CA VAL A 263 -2.99 -8.25 25.85
C VAL A 263 -1.55 -7.77 25.90
N ARG A 264 -0.77 -7.98 24.83
CA ARG A 264 0.62 -7.48 24.73
C ARG A 264 0.70 -5.95 24.77
N ARG A 265 -0.24 -5.24 24.11
CA ARG A 265 -0.38 -3.77 24.21
C ARG A 265 -0.57 -3.28 25.65
N GLY A 266 -1.29 -4.05 26.48
CA GLY A 266 -1.53 -3.75 27.89
C GLY A 266 -0.32 -3.99 28.79
N GLN A 267 0.52 -4.99 28.48
CA GLN A 267 1.78 -5.26 29.18
C GLN A 267 2.87 -4.25 28.82
N PHE A 268 3.00 -3.91 27.52
CA PHE A 268 3.91 -2.90 27.02
C PHE A 268 3.25 -2.09 25.91
N SER A 269 2.96 -0.81 26.16
CA SER A 269 2.60 0.13 25.09
C SER A 269 3.82 0.35 24.20
N TYR A 270 3.88 -0.28 23.03
CA TYR A 270 5.01 -0.10 22.10
C TYR A 270 5.22 1.37 21.71
N THR A 271 4.15 2.18 21.69
CA THR A 271 4.22 3.64 21.52
C THR A 271 5.02 4.31 22.65
N ASN A 272 4.82 3.90 23.91
CA ASN A 272 5.57 4.44 25.04
C ASN A 272 7.04 4.00 24.98
N VAL A 273 7.31 2.73 24.62
CA VAL A 273 8.68 2.21 24.47
C VAL A 273 9.42 2.93 23.34
N ALA A 274 8.75 3.17 22.20
CA ALA A 274 9.29 3.95 21.09
C ALA A 274 9.63 5.39 21.48
N HIS A 275 8.72 6.08 22.18
CA HIS A 275 8.96 7.45 22.67
C HIS A 275 10.10 7.53 23.70
N ILE A 276 10.26 6.51 24.56
CA ILE A 276 11.43 6.40 25.46
C ILE A 276 12.71 6.20 24.65
N PHE A 277 12.71 5.29 23.67
CA PHE A 277 13.86 5.03 22.81
C PHE A 277 14.31 6.26 22.02
N VAL A 278 13.39 6.98 21.37
CA VAL A 278 13.68 8.23 20.63
C VAL A 278 14.32 9.29 21.55
N LYS A 279 13.90 9.36 22.82
CA LYS A 279 14.53 10.24 23.82
C LYS A 279 15.93 9.77 24.24
N GLN A 280 16.15 8.46 24.33
CA GLN A 280 17.43 7.88 24.72
C GLN A 280 18.53 8.00 23.66
N ILE A 281 18.16 7.98 22.37
CA ILE A 281 19.14 8.09 21.27
C ILE A 281 19.58 9.54 20.99
N ASN A 282 18.92 10.54 21.55
CA ASN A 282 19.29 11.95 21.30
C ASN A 282 20.72 12.26 21.78
N GLY A 283 21.58 12.74 20.87
CA GLY A 283 23.00 12.99 21.14
C GLY A 283 23.89 11.74 21.19
N MET A 284 23.33 10.54 20.99
CA MET A 284 24.07 9.28 20.92
C MET A 284 24.90 9.19 19.64
N ARG A 285 26.08 8.56 19.68
CA ARG A 285 26.87 8.31 18.46
C ARG A 285 26.20 7.25 17.59
N PHE A 286 26.39 7.34 16.28
CA PHE A 286 25.79 6.40 15.34
C PHE A 286 26.21 4.94 15.58
N SER A 287 27.44 4.69 16.04
CA SER A 287 27.91 3.35 16.43
C SER A 287 27.15 2.77 17.64
N GLU A 288 26.93 3.59 18.66
CA GLU A 288 26.16 3.25 19.88
C GLU A 288 24.68 3.03 19.52
N PHE A 289 24.12 3.90 18.69
CA PHE A 289 22.74 3.83 18.19
C PHE A 289 22.41 2.48 17.53
N LYS A 290 23.30 1.93 16.69
CA LYS A 290 23.08 0.62 16.04
C LYS A 290 22.87 -0.51 17.04
N ALA A 291 23.68 -0.53 18.10
CA ALA A 291 23.57 -1.54 19.16
C ALA A 291 22.27 -1.35 19.96
N SER A 292 21.94 -0.10 20.31
CA SER A 292 20.69 0.24 21.00
C SER A 292 19.45 -0.07 20.16
N LEU A 293 19.49 0.14 18.84
CA LEU A 293 18.41 -0.19 17.90
C LEU A 293 18.15 -1.70 17.90
N LEU A 294 19.18 -2.53 17.81
CA LEU A 294 19.03 -3.99 17.82
C LEU A 294 18.41 -4.50 19.14
N GLN A 295 18.82 -3.93 20.27
CA GLN A 295 18.22 -4.20 21.58
C GLN A 295 16.76 -3.75 21.65
N TYR A 296 16.43 -2.55 21.16
CA TYR A 296 15.06 -2.04 21.11
C TYR A 296 14.13 -2.93 20.26
N LEU A 297 14.59 -3.38 19.09
CA LEU A 297 13.80 -4.25 18.21
C LEU A 297 13.52 -5.61 18.85
N THR A 298 14.48 -6.19 19.58
CA THR A 298 14.32 -7.48 20.29
C THR A 298 13.73 -7.38 21.70
N PHE A 299 13.62 -6.19 22.28
CA PHE A 299 13.04 -5.97 23.61
C PHE A 299 11.62 -6.54 23.75
N ALA A 300 11.36 -7.24 24.87
CA ALA A 300 10.07 -7.87 25.19
C ALA A 300 9.53 -8.83 24.10
N VAL A 301 10.43 -9.57 23.43
CA VAL A 301 10.09 -10.72 22.60
C VAL A 301 10.37 -12.00 23.40
N GLU A 302 9.36 -12.86 23.52
CA GLU A 302 9.43 -14.11 24.31
C GLU A 302 10.15 -15.25 23.55
N ASP A 303 10.10 -15.21 22.22
CA ASP A 303 10.70 -16.21 21.33
C ASP A 303 12.22 -16.00 21.21
N GLN A 304 12.98 -16.85 21.92
CA GLN A 304 14.45 -16.81 21.90
C GLN A 304 15.03 -17.14 20.51
N GLN A 305 14.42 -18.04 19.75
CA GLN A 305 14.91 -18.42 18.42
C GLN A 305 14.75 -17.26 17.42
N PHE A 306 13.64 -16.51 17.52
CA PHE A 306 13.45 -15.25 16.80
C PHE A 306 14.53 -14.22 17.21
N VAL A 307 14.75 -14.02 18.51
CA VAL A 307 15.74 -13.08 19.03
C VAL A 307 17.15 -13.42 18.53
N GLU A 308 17.59 -14.66 18.65
CA GLU A 308 18.88 -15.13 18.13
C GLU A 308 19.02 -14.93 16.61
N THR A 309 17.96 -15.24 15.85
CA THR A 309 17.96 -15.09 14.38
C THR A 309 18.07 -13.62 13.98
N ILE A 310 17.37 -12.72 14.67
CA ILE A 310 17.47 -11.27 14.47
C ILE A 310 18.86 -10.75 14.89
N HIS A 311 19.39 -11.16 16.05
CA HIS A 311 20.72 -10.73 16.49
C HIS A 311 21.80 -11.13 15.49
N ARG A 312 21.85 -12.41 15.08
CA ARG A 312 22.79 -12.89 14.05
C ARG A 312 22.61 -12.15 12.73
N GLY A 313 21.38 -12.05 12.23
CA GLY A 313 21.08 -11.49 10.91
C GLY A 313 21.27 -9.98 10.79
N LEU A 314 20.92 -9.21 11.82
CA LEU A 314 20.98 -7.74 11.79
C LEU A 314 22.26 -7.18 12.39
N ALA A 315 22.90 -7.82 13.38
CA ALA A 315 24.14 -7.26 13.96
C ALA A 315 25.26 -7.15 12.92
N GLU A 316 25.45 -8.20 12.11
CA GLU A 316 26.43 -8.22 11.03
C GLU A 316 26.17 -7.10 10.03
N LYS A 317 24.94 -7.00 9.49
CA LYS A 317 24.55 -5.98 8.50
C LYS A 317 24.59 -4.55 9.06
N LEU A 318 24.14 -4.34 10.30
CA LEU A 318 24.21 -3.03 10.96
C LEU A 318 25.64 -2.59 11.23
N SER A 319 26.56 -3.50 11.56
CA SER A 319 27.96 -3.15 11.87
C SER A 319 28.63 -2.39 10.71
N VAL A 320 28.45 -2.88 9.48
CA VAL A 320 29.01 -2.32 8.24
C VAL A 320 28.18 -1.20 7.61
N LEU A 321 26.95 -0.97 8.06
CA LEU A 321 26.07 0.06 7.50
C LEU A 321 26.61 1.48 7.78
N TYR A 322 26.77 2.32 6.75
CA TYR A 322 27.18 3.73 6.88
C TYR A 322 28.40 3.96 7.82
N THR A 323 29.48 3.18 7.65
CA THR A 323 30.69 3.21 8.50
C THR A 323 31.30 4.61 8.67
N HIS A 324 31.24 5.45 7.64
CA HIS A 324 31.77 6.82 7.67
C HIS A 324 31.12 7.71 8.74
N HIS A 325 29.86 7.44 9.12
CA HIS A 325 29.11 8.23 10.10
C HIS A 325 29.25 7.72 11.55
N GLN A 326 30.05 6.66 11.81
CA GLN A 326 30.11 5.99 13.14
C GLN A 326 30.35 6.91 14.35
N THR A 327 31.13 7.97 14.16
CA THR A 327 31.49 8.95 15.22
C THR A 327 30.53 10.13 15.29
N GLU A 328 29.68 10.32 14.28
CA GLU A 328 28.69 11.39 14.25
C GLU A 328 27.53 11.08 15.20
N THR A 329 26.85 12.12 15.67
CA THR A 329 25.61 11.98 16.43
C THR A 329 24.48 11.56 15.50
N ILE A 330 23.57 10.72 15.99
CA ILE A 330 22.36 10.35 15.23
C ILE A 330 21.55 11.60 14.85
N THR A 331 21.04 11.61 13.62
CA THR A 331 20.13 12.63 13.07
C THR A 331 18.87 11.94 12.56
N ASP A 332 17.77 12.68 12.37
CA ASP A 332 16.52 12.12 11.84
C ASP A 332 16.71 11.50 10.44
N ALA A 333 17.59 12.07 9.62
CA ALA A 333 17.95 11.51 8.31
C ALA A 333 18.73 10.18 8.44
N LEU A 334 19.70 10.08 9.36
CA LEU A 334 20.40 8.82 9.63
C LEU A 334 19.48 7.76 10.27
N LEU A 335 18.54 8.19 11.11
CA LEU A 335 17.50 7.33 11.69
C LEU A 335 16.60 6.76 10.58
N LEU A 336 16.01 7.61 9.73
CA LEU A 336 15.18 7.22 8.59
C LEU A 336 15.92 6.24 7.66
N ARG A 337 17.12 6.60 7.21
CA ARG A 337 17.96 5.77 6.35
C ARG A 337 18.26 4.41 6.98
N THR A 338 18.57 4.37 8.27
CA THR A 338 18.84 3.11 8.98
C THR A 338 17.57 2.27 9.12
N CYS A 339 16.43 2.88 9.47
CA CYS A 339 15.14 2.21 9.55
C CYS A 339 14.71 1.61 8.20
N ASN A 340 14.89 2.33 7.08
CA ASN A 340 14.61 1.82 5.74
C ASN A 340 15.50 0.62 5.39
N ARG A 341 16.79 0.66 5.74
CA ARG A 341 17.72 -0.48 5.56
C ARG A 341 17.40 -1.68 6.44
N VAL A 342 16.98 -1.47 7.68
CA VAL A 342 16.50 -2.58 8.52
C VAL A 342 15.23 -3.19 7.94
N ILE A 343 14.30 -2.38 7.42
CA ILE A 343 13.11 -2.87 6.71
C ILE A 343 13.51 -3.76 5.53
N GLU A 344 14.44 -3.34 4.66
CA GLU A 344 14.99 -4.21 3.59
C GLU A 344 15.48 -5.54 4.19
N TYR A 345 16.40 -5.49 5.15
CA TYR A 345 17.02 -6.70 5.69
C TYR A 345 16.01 -7.70 6.27
N VAL A 346 14.86 -7.25 6.80
CA VAL A 346 13.80 -8.13 7.33
C VAL A 346 12.60 -8.35 6.39
N THR A 347 12.62 -7.80 5.16
CA THR A 347 11.57 -8.00 4.15
C THR A 347 12.12 -8.41 2.78
N THR A 348 12.93 -7.57 2.13
CA THR A 348 13.38 -7.74 0.74
C THR A 348 14.84 -7.31 0.56
N GLU A 349 15.61 -8.07 -0.22
CA GLU A 349 16.97 -7.69 -0.63
C GLU A 349 17.01 -7.02 -2.01
N GLU A 350 18.19 -6.96 -2.62
CA GLU A 350 18.39 -6.38 -3.95
C GLU A 350 17.44 -7.01 -4.99
N GLN A 351 17.04 -6.21 -5.98
CA GLN A 351 16.08 -6.61 -7.03
C GLN A 351 14.65 -6.91 -6.53
N GLY A 352 14.38 -6.84 -5.22
CA GLY A 352 13.05 -7.02 -4.63
C GLY A 352 12.71 -8.47 -4.27
N GLU A 353 13.69 -9.37 -4.28
CA GLU A 353 13.52 -10.74 -3.78
C GLU A 353 13.34 -10.75 -2.25
N PRO A 354 12.63 -11.74 -1.68
CA PRO A 354 12.44 -11.86 -0.23
C PRO A 354 13.77 -12.10 0.49
N SER A 355 14.02 -11.39 1.59
CA SER A 355 15.30 -11.56 2.30
C SER A 355 15.42 -12.94 2.97
N PRO A 356 16.64 -13.50 3.13
CA PRO A 356 16.84 -14.74 3.89
C PRO A 356 16.30 -14.67 5.32
N LEU A 357 16.33 -13.48 5.94
CA LEU A 357 15.71 -13.26 7.25
C LEU A 357 14.18 -13.27 7.17
N PHE A 358 13.57 -12.62 6.17
CA PHE A 358 12.13 -12.69 5.96
C PHE A 358 11.65 -14.14 5.84
N ILE A 359 12.32 -14.92 4.98
CA ILE A 359 12.01 -16.35 4.78
C ILE A 359 12.19 -17.10 6.11
N SER A 360 13.33 -16.97 6.79
CA SER A 360 13.62 -17.70 8.03
C SER A 360 12.69 -17.34 9.19
N LEU A 361 12.25 -16.08 9.31
CA LEU A 361 11.44 -15.61 10.42
C LEU A 361 9.95 -15.93 10.23
N VAL A 362 9.45 -15.92 8.99
CA VAL A 362 8.04 -16.21 8.72
C VAL A 362 7.77 -17.69 8.47
N SER A 363 8.69 -18.44 7.85
CA SER A 363 8.54 -19.89 7.63
C SER A 363 8.49 -20.70 8.93
N ALA A 364 8.95 -20.12 10.05
CA ALA A 364 8.78 -20.68 11.40
C ALA A 364 7.31 -20.74 11.88
N GLY A 365 6.37 -20.13 11.14
CA GLY A 365 4.92 -20.27 11.37
C GLY A 365 4.29 -19.22 12.28
N ASN A 366 5.08 -18.40 12.98
CA ASN A 366 4.59 -17.28 13.79
C ASN A 366 5.09 -15.92 13.25
N PRO A 367 4.31 -15.22 12.40
CA PRO A 367 4.72 -13.93 11.84
C PRO A 367 4.66 -12.76 12.83
N LEU A 368 3.98 -12.92 13.98
CA LEU A 368 3.67 -11.80 14.87
C LEU A 368 4.92 -11.08 15.43
N PRO A 369 6.01 -11.77 15.85
CA PRO A 369 7.23 -11.09 16.28
C PRO A 369 7.86 -10.21 15.20
N LEU A 370 7.88 -10.66 13.93
CA LEU A 370 8.37 -9.84 12.80
C LEU A 370 7.45 -8.64 12.55
N VAL A 371 6.12 -8.84 12.58
CA VAL A 371 5.16 -7.75 12.41
C VAL A 371 5.27 -6.71 13.54
N VAL A 372 5.52 -7.13 14.77
CA VAL A 372 5.80 -6.24 15.91
C VAL A 372 7.13 -5.50 15.73
N LEU A 373 8.18 -6.17 15.21
CA LEU A 373 9.45 -5.53 14.88
C LEU A 373 9.27 -4.44 13.81
N LEU A 374 8.51 -4.72 12.75
CA LEU A 374 8.16 -3.72 11.72
C LEU A 374 7.36 -2.54 12.30
N LEU A 375 6.36 -2.82 13.17
CA LEU A 375 5.62 -1.78 13.88
C LEU A 375 6.54 -0.89 14.73
N LYS A 376 7.47 -1.48 15.50
CA LYS A 376 8.45 -0.76 16.31
C LYS A 376 9.29 0.21 15.45
N ILE A 377 9.70 -0.20 14.25
CA ILE A 377 10.43 0.68 13.32
C ILE A 377 9.57 1.89 12.92
N ILE A 378 8.30 1.68 12.55
CA ILE A 378 7.40 2.78 12.16
C ILE A 378 7.07 3.73 13.33
N LEU A 379 7.07 3.21 14.57
CA LEU A 379 6.84 4.04 15.77
C LEU A 379 8.04 4.95 16.12
N ILE A 380 9.26 4.61 15.71
CA ILE A 380 10.45 5.47 15.90
C ILE A 380 10.79 6.31 14.66
N SER A 381 10.40 5.86 13.46
CA SER A 381 10.56 6.56 12.18
C SER A 381 9.26 6.49 11.39
N ARG A 382 8.39 7.49 11.56
CA ARG A 382 7.10 7.57 10.85
C ARG A 382 7.29 7.60 9.33
N ASN A 383 8.33 8.30 8.87
CA ASN A 383 8.64 8.49 7.45
C ASN A 383 9.05 7.16 6.76
N SER A 384 9.54 6.17 7.52
CA SER A 384 9.82 4.82 7.00
C SER A 384 8.56 4.04 6.61
N ARG A 385 7.36 4.54 6.91
CA ARG A 385 6.09 3.85 6.62
C ARG A 385 5.86 3.65 5.13
N LEU A 386 6.05 4.69 4.32
CA LEU A 386 5.89 4.58 2.87
C LEU A 386 6.88 3.57 2.30
N TYR A 387 8.12 3.60 2.79
CA TYR A 387 9.16 2.67 2.39
C TYR A 387 8.78 1.21 2.72
N LEU A 388 8.30 0.95 3.94
CA LEU A 388 7.76 -0.37 4.32
C LEU A 388 6.64 -0.82 3.38
N GLU A 389 5.67 0.04 3.12
CA GLU A 389 4.51 -0.31 2.28
C GLU A 389 4.92 -0.64 0.84
N ALA A 390 5.95 0.02 0.29
CA ALA A 390 6.54 -0.31 -1.01
C ALA A 390 7.31 -1.65 -0.98
N ARG A 391 8.03 -1.99 0.11
CA ARG A 391 8.70 -3.29 0.25
C ARG A 391 7.71 -4.45 0.42
N ILE A 392 6.62 -4.23 1.15
CA ILE A 392 5.49 -5.17 1.22
C ILE A 392 4.84 -5.36 -0.15
N ALA A 393 4.69 -4.30 -0.96
CA ALA A 393 4.23 -4.43 -2.34
C ALA A 393 5.13 -5.36 -3.18
N LYS A 394 6.46 -5.22 -3.07
CA LYS A 394 7.42 -6.09 -3.77
C LYS A 394 7.31 -7.56 -3.35
N LEU A 395 7.09 -7.84 -2.06
CA LEU A 395 6.79 -9.20 -1.60
C LEU A 395 5.49 -9.75 -2.21
N ILE A 396 4.42 -8.95 -2.27
CA ILE A 396 3.15 -9.37 -2.87
C ILE A 396 3.30 -9.60 -4.39
N GLU A 397 4.11 -8.79 -5.08
CA GLU A 397 4.43 -9.00 -6.50
C GLU A 397 5.23 -10.29 -6.73
N TYR A 398 6.27 -10.53 -5.92
CA TYR A 398 7.12 -11.73 -6.01
C TYR A 398 6.29 -13.01 -5.80
N TYR A 399 5.61 -13.12 -4.65
CA TYR A 399 4.81 -14.29 -4.31
C TYR A 399 3.52 -14.38 -5.13
N GLY A 400 2.98 -13.26 -5.61
CA GLY A 400 1.78 -13.20 -6.46
C GLY A 400 1.95 -13.77 -7.87
N ASN A 401 3.14 -14.27 -8.20
CA ASN A 401 3.45 -15.06 -9.41
C ASN A 401 3.56 -16.57 -9.13
N LEU A 402 3.47 -17.00 -7.87
CA LEU A 402 3.53 -18.39 -7.44
C LEU A 402 2.12 -18.95 -7.10
N PRO A 403 1.94 -20.29 -7.06
CA PRO A 403 0.68 -20.88 -6.65
C PRO A 403 0.28 -20.47 -5.22
N GLU A 404 -1.00 -20.19 -5.03
CA GLU A 404 -1.55 -19.73 -3.74
C GLU A 404 -1.28 -20.72 -2.59
N ASN A 405 -1.25 -22.02 -2.89
CA ASN A 405 -0.93 -23.07 -1.91
C ASN A 405 0.48 -22.93 -1.32
N ASP A 406 1.44 -22.46 -2.11
CA ASP A 406 2.85 -22.28 -1.71
C ASP A 406 3.04 -20.95 -0.97
N CYS A 407 2.09 -20.01 -1.14
CA CYS A 407 2.10 -18.67 -0.57
C CYS A 407 1.41 -18.57 0.80
N LYS A 408 0.83 -19.65 1.34
CA LYS A 408 0.01 -19.64 2.57
C LYS A 408 0.67 -18.94 3.77
N TRP A 409 1.98 -19.14 3.95
CA TRP A 409 2.74 -18.51 5.04
C TRP A 409 2.93 -17.00 4.84
N VAL A 410 3.10 -16.55 3.59
CA VAL A 410 3.17 -15.12 3.23
C VAL A 410 1.80 -14.47 3.40
N ILE A 411 0.74 -15.14 2.94
CA ILE A 411 -0.64 -14.69 3.12
C ILE A 411 -0.93 -14.53 4.62
N HIS A 412 -0.56 -15.52 5.45
CA HIS A 412 -0.71 -15.42 6.90
C HIS A 412 0.06 -14.24 7.51
N PHE A 413 1.32 -14.00 7.09
CA PHE A 413 2.07 -12.80 7.48
C PHE A 413 1.36 -11.50 7.10
N LEU A 414 0.85 -11.38 5.88
CA LEU A 414 0.15 -10.18 5.40
C LEU A 414 -1.17 -9.93 6.14
N GLU A 415 -1.89 -10.98 6.53
CA GLU A 415 -3.04 -10.87 7.43
C GLU A 415 -2.64 -10.35 8.81
N VAL A 416 -1.60 -10.92 9.43
CA VAL A 416 -1.12 -10.49 10.75
C VAL A 416 -0.59 -9.05 10.71
N LEU A 417 0.09 -8.66 9.63
CA LEU A 417 0.52 -7.30 9.34
C LEU A 417 -0.67 -6.34 9.29
N ASN A 418 -1.68 -6.64 8.46
CA ASN A 418 -2.89 -5.82 8.31
C ASN A 418 -3.64 -5.64 9.63
N VAL A 419 -3.89 -6.73 10.37
CA VAL A 419 -4.60 -6.68 11.66
C VAL A 419 -3.80 -5.86 12.69
N THR A 420 -2.49 -6.06 12.78
CA THR A 420 -1.64 -5.33 13.74
C THR A 420 -1.61 -3.84 13.43
N PHE A 421 -1.35 -3.46 12.18
CA PHE A 421 -1.32 -2.06 11.77
C PHE A 421 -2.70 -1.38 11.82
N ALA A 422 -3.81 -2.14 11.73
CA ALA A 422 -5.15 -1.62 11.96
C ALA A 422 -5.44 -1.35 13.45
N ILE A 423 -4.97 -2.20 14.36
CA ILE A 423 -5.14 -2.04 15.82
C ILE A 423 -4.29 -0.89 16.38
N TYR A 424 -3.10 -0.67 15.83
CA TYR A 424 -2.18 0.40 16.22
C TYR A 424 -2.41 1.73 15.47
N ALA A 425 -3.43 1.81 14.61
CA ALA A 425 -3.80 3.06 13.96
C ALA A 425 -4.55 4.00 14.92
N GLU A 426 -4.28 5.31 14.82
CA GLU A 426 -4.77 6.32 15.77
C GLU A 426 -6.31 6.53 15.77
N ASN A 427 -7.02 6.09 14.72
CA ASN A 427 -8.44 6.39 14.49
C ASN A 427 -9.45 5.42 15.12
N VAL A 428 -9.00 4.23 15.56
CA VAL A 428 -9.89 3.20 16.15
C VAL A 428 -9.26 2.67 17.43
N GLU A 429 -9.91 2.91 18.56
CA GLU A 429 -9.48 2.36 19.84
C GLU A 429 -10.01 0.95 20.02
N TYR A 430 -9.11 0.01 20.21
CA TYR A 430 -9.42 -1.36 20.61
C TYR A 430 -8.98 -1.55 22.07
N ASN A 431 -9.91 -1.95 22.93
CA ASN A 431 -9.71 -2.13 24.37
C ASN A 431 -10.14 -3.54 24.78
N LEU A 432 -9.53 -4.10 25.84
CA LEU A 432 -9.94 -5.37 26.43
C LEU A 432 -10.71 -5.15 27.73
N ILE A 433 -11.77 -5.93 27.91
CA ILE A 433 -12.53 -6.02 29.16
C ILE A 433 -12.37 -7.45 29.67
N LYS A 434 -11.74 -7.63 30.83
CA LYS A 434 -11.69 -8.93 31.51
C LYS A 434 -13.08 -9.28 32.01
N MET A 435 -13.61 -10.43 31.62
CA MET A 435 -14.86 -10.94 32.19
C MET A 435 -14.55 -11.54 33.56
N ALA A 436 -15.41 -11.27 34.54
CA ALA A 436 -15.38 -12.01 35.79
C ALA A 436 -15.88 -13.44 35.52
N ASP A 437 -15.17 -14.44 36.06
CA ASP A 437 -15.56 -15.84 35.94
C ASP A 437 -16.90 -16.05 36.68
N ALA A 438 -17.96 -16.32 35.92
CA ALA A 438 -19.33 -16.44 36.45
C ALA A 438 -19.59 -17.78 37.17
N HIS A 439 -18.61 -18.28 37.94
CA HIS A 439 -18.69 -19.49 38.75
C HIS A 439 -17.84 -19.41 40.04
N GLN A 440 -18.07 -18.39 40.87
CA GLN A 440 -17.84 -18.49 42.32
C GLN A 440 -19.05 -17.95 43.09
N GLY A 441 -20.07 -18.80 43.22
CA GLY A 441 -21.15 -18.61 44.18
C GLY A 441 -20.80 -19.31 45.49
N ASN A 442 -20.72 -18.53 46.58
CA ASN A 442 -20.72 -18.93 47.99
C ASN A 442 -19.71 -20.01 48.45
N SER A 443 -18.62 -19.53 49.05
CA SER A 443 -18.07 -20.14 50.28
C SER A 443 -17.52 -19.05 51.21
N GLU A 444 -17.86 -19.14 52.49
CA GLU A 444 -17.47 -18.17 53.53
C GLU A 444 -15.98 -18.30 53.91
N PRO A 445 -15.35 -17.23 54.42
CA PRO A 445 -13.93 -17.24 54.75
C PRO A 445 -13.66 -17.99 56.07
N SER A 446 -13.07 -19.19 55.98
CA SER A 446 -12.50 -19.86 57.16
C SER A 446 -11.02 -19.51 57.30
N ALA A 447 -10.67 -18.90 58.43
CA ALA A 447 -9.30 -18.50 58.73
C ALA A 447 -8.47 -19.68 59.25
N ASN A 448 -7.40 -20.03 58.53
CA ASN A 448 -6.09 -20.48 59.06
C ASN A 448 -5.24 -21.14 57.96
N GLN A 449 -4.13 -20.53 57.56
CA GLN A 449 -2.85 -21.22 57.32
C GLN A 449 -1.68 -20.22 57.16
N ALA A 450 -0.49 -20.67 57.56
CA ALA A 450 0.74 -19.87 57.66
C ALA A 450 1.57 -19.92 56.36
N PRO A 451 2.53 -19.00 56.14
CA PRO A 451 3.19 -18.85 54.84
C PRO A 451 4.31 -19.87 54.62
N GLY A 452 4.32 -20.51 53.44
CA GLY A 452 5.38 -21.40 52.99
C GLY A 452 5.43 -21.52 51.47
N GLU A 453 6.65 -21.48 50.93
CA GLU A 453 7.06 -21.88 49.57
C GLU A 453 6.52 -21.09 48.36
N MET A 454 7.35 -20.16 47.86
CA MET A 454 7.28 -19.70 46.47
C MET A 454 7.78 -20.81 45.54
N GLN A 455 6.88 -21.50 44.84
CA GLN A 455 7.23 -22.31 43.68
C GLN A 455 6.85 -21.57 42.39
N GLN A 456 7.84 -21.33 41.52
CA GLN A 456 7.61 -20.79 40.18
C GLN A 456 6.92 -21.84 39.32
N GLN A 457 5.67 -21.58 38.92
CA GLN A 457 4.95 -22.41 37.96
C GLN A 457 5.21 -21.93 36.52
N CYS A 458 5.36 -22.89 35.60
CA CYS A 458 5.61 -22.64 34.18
C CYS A 458 4.42 -21.94 33.48
N PRO A 459 4.67 -21.01 32.54
CA PRO A 459 3.61 -20.32 31.82
C PRO A 459 3.08 -21.12 30.62
N THR A 460 2.36 -22.22 30.87
CA THR A 460 1.50 -22.85 29.84
C THR A 460 0.12 -22.18 29.75
N ASP A 461 -0.27 -21.39 30.74
CA ASP A 461 -1.63 -20.82 30.88
C ASP A 461 -1.94 -19.59 30.00
N PHE A 462 -0.94 -18.99 29.32
CA PHE A 462 -1.15 -17.68 28.68
C PHE A 462 -2.19 -17.71 27.57
N LEU A 463 -2.27 -18.79 26.79
CA LEU A 463 -3.26 -18.92 25.69
C LEU A 463 -4.69 -19.14 26.20
N ASP A 464 -4.88 -19.86 27.31
CA ASP A 464 -6.22 -20.06 27.89
C ASP A 464 -6.74 -18.79 28.57
N GLN A 465 -5.85 -18.00 29.21
CA GLN A 465 -6.22 -16.70 29.79
C GLN A 465 -6.77 -15.70 28.76
N VAL A 466 -6.37 -15.79 27.49
CA VAL A 466 -6.85 -14.91 26.41
C VAL A 466 -8.35 -15.09 26.14
N ASN A 467 -8.92 -16.27 26.42
CA ASN A 467 -10.35 -16.52 26.19
C ASN A 467 -11.25 -15.64 27.08
N ASN A 468 -10.82 -15.31 28.31
CA ASN A 468 -11.61 -14.59 29.31
C ASN A 468 -11.74 -13.07 29.06
N TYR A 469 -11.11 -12.54 28.01
CA TYR A 469 -11.25 -11.13 27.61
C TYR A 469 -12.25 -10.94 26.48
N ARG A 470 -13.09 -9.91 26.58
CA ARG A 470 -13.87 -9.35 25.47
C ARG A 470 -13.14 -8.17 24.84
N ILE A 471 -13.29 -8.00 23.54
CA ILE A 471 -12.75 -6.84 22.81
C ILE A 471 -13.86 -5.80 22.66
N PHE A 472 -13.56 -4.55 22.97
CA PHE A 472 -14.40 -3.40 22.69
C PHE A 472 -13.68 -2.49 21.67
N SER A 473 -14.37 -2.11 20.60
CA SER A 473 -13.84 -1.18 19.59
C SER A 473 -14.65 0.10 19.57
N LEU A 474 -13.97 1.25 19.72
CA LEU A 474 -14.56 2.58 19.65
C LEU A 474 -13.94 3.36 18.49
N GLN A 475 -14.76 3.73 17.51
CA GLN A 475 -14.34 4.65 16.45
C GLN A 475 -14.59 6.10 16.91
N ARG A 476 -13.54 6.90 17.01
CA ARG A 476 -13.70 8.35 17.24
C ARG A 476 -14.26 8.97 15.96
N GLN A 477 -15.47 9.50 16.01
CA GLN A 477 -15.99 10.31 14.90
C GLN A 477 -15.21 11.63 14.86
N ALA A 478 -14.38 11.81 13.84
CA ALA A 478 -13.96 13.14 13.43
C ALA A 478 -15.23 13.96 13.12
N ARG A 479 -15.34 15.16 13.69
CA ARG A 479 -16.48 16.05 13.38
C ARG A 479 -16.49 16.30 11.88
N ALA A 480 -17.59 15.94 11.22
CA ALA A 480 -17.79 16.25 9.82
C ALA A 480 -17.98 17.77 9.65
N ALA A 481 -16.86 18.48 9.46
CA ALA A 481 -16.90 19.73 8.70
C ALA A 481 -17.50 19.41 7.32
N LYS A 482 -18.34 20.31 6.80
CA LYS A 482 -18.79 20.18 5.41
C LYS A 482 -17.55 20.18 4.51
N PRO A 483 -17.49 19.32 3.47
CA PRO A 483 -16.45 19.45 2.46
C PRO A 483 -16.69 20.78 1.73
N ASP A 484 -15.86 21.76 2.02
CA ASP A 484 -15.75 22.98 1.23
C ASP A 484 -14.99 22.61 -0.05
N PRO A 485 -15.59 22.76 -1.25
CA PRO A 485 -14.98 22.33 -2.50
C PRO A 485 -13.68 23.07 -2.85
N GLU A 486 -13.34 24.17 -2.16
CA GLU A 486 -12.09 24.92 -2.35
C GLU A 486 -11.06 24.72 -1.21
N ALA A 487 -11.39 23.96 -0.15
CA ALA A 487 -10.51 23.80 1.02
C ALA A 487 -9.59 22.56 1.00
N PHE A 488 -9.54 21.78 -0.09
CA PHE A 488 -8.62 20.62 -0.21
C PHE A 488 -7.17 21.00 -0.54
N SER A 489 -6.71 22.09 0.06
CA SER A 489 -5.30 22.47 0.13
C SER A 489 -4.95 22.80 1.58
N LEU A 490 -3.94 22.09 2.13
CA LEU A 490 -3.17 22.33 3.36
C LEU A 490 -3.33 21.39 4.57
N ASP A 491 -4.31 20.49 4.66
CA ASP A 491 -4.31 19.45 5.70
C ASP A 491 -3.65 18.13 5.20
N GLU A 492 -2.64 17.64 5.93
CA GLU A 492 -1.65 16.57 5.55
C GLU A 492 -0.50 17.00 4.59
N GLN A 493 -0.10 18.29 4.57
CA GLN A 493 1.25 18.66 4.08
C GLN A 493 2.36 18.56 5.14
N ASP A 494 2.02 18.41 6.43
CA ASP A 494 2.97 18.53 7.56
C ASP A 494 3.72 17.24 7.96
N ASP A 495 3.41 16.07 7.37
CA ASP A 495 4.05 14.78 7.72
C ASP A 495 5.28 14.44 6.83
N ILE A 496 5.74 15.38 6.00
CA ILE A 496 7.07 15.34 5.37
C ILE A 496 7.79 16.62 5.78
N ASN A 497 8.87 16.49 6.56
CA ASN A 497 9.74 17.61 6.90
C ASN A 497 10.25 18.25 5.59
N PRO A 498 10.01 19.54 5.32
CA PRO A 498 10.44 20.20 4.09
C PRO A 498 11.97 20.28 3.93
N ASP A 499 12.73 20.07 5.01
CA ASP A 499 14.20 19.97 4.99
C ASP A 499 14.71 18.54 4.70
N LEU A 500 13.84 17.53 4.60
CA LEU A 500 14.22 16.20 4.11
C LEU A 500 14.17 16.18 2.58
N ASP A 501 15.33 15.99 1.95
CA ASP A 501 15.38 15.71 0.52
C ASP A 501 14.60 14.41 0.22
N LEU A 502 13.57 14.52 -0.62
CA LEU A 502 12.73 13.41 -1.05
C LEU A 502 13.52 12.30 -1.77
N SER A 503 14.71 12.61 -2.29
CA SER A 503 15.64 11.61 -2.83
C SER A 503 16.22 10.67 -1.78
N GLU A 504 16.13 11.01 -0.48
CA GLU A 504 16.56 10.16 0.64
C GLU A 504 15.46 9.23 1.19
N ILE A 505 14.22 9.35 0.68
CA ILE A 505 13.05 8.57 1.13
C ILE A 505 12.89 7.26 0.33
N LEU A 506 13.50 7.17 -0.87
CA LEU A 506 13.42 6.05 -1.81
C LEU A 506 14.76 5.30 -1.97
#